data_AF-A0A482T0L3-F1
#
_entry.id   AF-A0A482T0L3-F1
#
_cell.length_a   1.000
_cell.length_b   1.000
_cell.length_c   1.000
_cell.angle_alpha   90.00
_cell.angle_beta   90.00
_cell.angle_gamma   90.00
#
_symmetry.space_group_name_H-M   'P 1'
#
loop_
_entity.id
_entity.type
_entity.pdbx_description
1 polymer ?
#
loop_
_entity_poly.entity_id
_entity_poly.type
_entity_poly.pdbx_seq_one_letter_code
_entity_poly.pdbx_strand_id
1 'polypeptide(L)'
;MPSLLERLLGDGTPDEQVDLESRQNDADDALRESVEERGYAIDDCGVTGVAVVNEGPDGEPIIVPIARFSLGETVENPDMELVWDLVGEAADALQGPFDDVFVRHYDVQFTFDGDELFEAEECRRVALTDQFVDRYVTDDRFGLGDLREAIEVADDIDDEIAPVVWGECKDYSRTNNAAIVFAGSSAAAAAAANASAASCAGAGAAGGAGGGAC
;
A
#
# COMPACT_ATOMS: atom_id res chain seq x y z
N MET A 1 -4.01 -23.02 21.68
CA MET A 1 -4.36 -22.49 20.36
C MET A 1 -3.29 -21.47 20.02
N PRO A 2 -2.54 -21.67 18.93
CA PRO A 2 -1.57 -20.67 18.48
C PRO A 2 -2.27 -19.35 18.15
N SER A 3 -1.56 -18.24 18.33
CA SER A 3 -2.07 -16.92 17.92
C SER A 3 -2.10 -16.77 16.39
N LEU A 4 -2.94 -15.87 15.88
CA LEU A 4 -3.08 -15.58 14.44
C LEU A 4 -1.74 -15.23 13.78
N LEU A 5 -0.87 -14.54 14.53
CA LEU A 5 0.51 -14.25 14.12
C LEU A 5 1.36 -15.53 14.04
N GLU A 6 1.33 -16.43 15.03
CA GLU A 6 2.07 -17.70 14.96
C GLU A 6 1.62 -18.60 13.79
N ARG A 7 0.36 -18.47 13.33
CA ARG A 7 -0.17 -19.17 12.14
C ARG A 7 0.18 -18.48 10.80
N LEU A 8 0.59 -17.21 10.85
CA LEU A 8 1.04 -16.47 9.67
C LEU A 8 2.57 -16.47 9.53
N LEU A 9 3.30 -16.69 10.64
CA LEU A 9 4.76 -16.72 10.70
C LEU A 9 5.37 -18.14 10.69
N GLY A 10 4.59 -19.22 10.56
CA GLY A 10 5.12 -20.56 10.22
C GLY A 10 5.81 -21.36 11.34
N ASP A 11 5.57 -21.09 12.63
CA ASP A 11 6.19 -21.84 13.75
C ASP A 11 5.42 -23.12 14.18
N GLY A 12 4.42 -23.57 13.43
CA GLY A 12 3.57 -24.66 13.92
C GLY A 12 2.86 -25.50 12.87
N THR A 13 3.50 -26.59 12.46
CA THR A 13 3.00 -27.72 11.63
C THR A 13 2.66 -27.44 10.15
N PRO A 14 3.00 -28.36 9.22
CA PRO A 14 3.34 -28.04 7.84
C PRO A 14 2.26 -28.44 6.84
N ASP A 15 1.01 -28.05 7.09
CA ASP A 15 -0.04 -28.16 6.09
C ASP A 15 -0.95 -26.91 6.28
N GLU A 16 -1.03 -26.04 5.27
CA GLU A 16 -2.05 -24.97 5.15
C GLU A 16 -1.79 -23.61 5.85
N GLN A 17 -0.53 -23.14 5.90
CA GLN A 17 -0.21 -21.74 6.26
C GLN A 17 0.20 -20.96 5.01
N VAL A 18 -0.48 -19.84 4.73
CA VAL A 18 -0.11 -18.92 3.64
C VAL A 18 1.15 -18.16 4.07
N ASP A 19 2.27 -18.41 3.40
CA ASP A 19 3.53 -17.70 3.63
C ASP A 19 3.48 -16.29 3.03
N LEU A 20 2.83 -15.37 3.74
CA LEU A 20 2.73 -13.97 3.33
C LEU A 20 4.09 -13.26 3.32
N GLU A 21 5.06 -13.75 4.08
CA GLU A 21 6.40 -13.16 4.15
C GLU A 21 7.18 -13.43 2.86
N SER A 22 7.20 -14.68 2.40
CA SER A 22 7.83 -15.04 1.12
C SER A 22 7.18 -14.30 -0.04
N ARG A 23 5.84 -14.23 -0.07
CA ARG A 23 5.11 -13.54 -1.14
C ARG A 23 5.39 -12.04 -1.18
N GLN A 24 5.50 -11.42 0.00
CA GLN A 24 5.89 -10.02 0.08
C GLN A 24 7.29 -9.83 -0.51
N ASN A 25 8.28 -10.67 -0.14
CA ASN A 25 9.63 -10.58 -0.70
C ASN A 25 9.62 -10.76 -2.23
N ASP A 26 8.92 -11.77 -2.73
CA ASP A 26 8.84 -12.03 -4.17
C ASP A 26 8.24 -10.84 -4.93
N ALA A 27 7.20 -10.20 -4.37
CA ALA A 27 6.59 -9.01 -4.94
C ALA A 27 7.49 -7.76 -4.82
N ASP A 28 8.21 -7.61 -3.70
CA ASP A 28 9.14 -6.52 -3.45
C ASP A 28 10.33 -6.57 -4.41
N ASP A 29 10.92 -7.75 -4.61
CA ASP A 29 12.00 -7.99 -5.57
C ASP A 29 11.53 -7.72 -7.01
N ALA A 30 10.35 -8.23 -7.39
CA ALA A 30 9.78 -7.99 -8.72
C ALA A 30 9.51 -6.50 -8.98
N LEU A 31 8.96 -5.79 -7.99
CA LEU A 31 8.69 -4.35 -8.11
C LEU A 31 9.98 -3.55 -8.28
N ARG A 32 10.99 -3.81 -7.44
CA ARG A 32 12.27 -3.09 -7.52
C ARG A 32 12.97 -3.35 -8.84
N GLU A 33 13.04 -4.60 -9.29
CA GLU A 33 13.65 -4.94 -10.59
C GLU A 33 12.97 -4.18 -11.73
N SER A 34 11.63 -4.16 -11.76
CA SER A 34 10.85 -3.51 -12.82
C SER A 34 11.05 -1.99 -12.85
N VAL A 35 11.08 -1.35 -11.68
CA VAL A 35 11.28 0.09 -11.52
C VAL A 35 12.71 0.50 -11.87
N GLU A 36 13.71 -0.26 -11.41
CA GLU A 36 15.12 -0.03 -11.71
C GLU A 36 15.42 -0.17 -13.21
N GLU A 37 14.85 -1.19 -13.87
CA GLU A 37 15.04 -1.41 -15.31
C GLU A 37 14.50 -0.24 -16.15
N ARG A 38 13.35 0.32 -15.77
CA ARG A 38 12.74 1.46 -16.46
C ARG A 38 13.36 2.81 -16.09
N GLY A 39 14.01 2.90 -14.94
CA GLY A 39 14.75 4.08 -14.51
C GLY A 39 13.85 5.28 -14.19
N TYR A 40 12.72 5.04 -13.53
CA TYR A 40 11.82 6.10 -13.08
C TYR A 40 12.54 7.09 -12.14
N ALA A 41 12.19 8.38 -12.25
CA ALA A 41 12.77 9.43 -11.42
C ALA A 41 12.05 9.52 -10.07
N ILE A 42 12.26 8.51 -9.22
CA ILE A 42 11.75 8.42 -7.85
C ILE A 42 12.90 8.13 -6.88
N ASP A 43 12.70 8.41 -5.60
CA ASP A 43 13.72 8.21 -4.57
C ASP A 43 13.80 6.75 -4.11
N ASP A 44 12.66 6.08 -3.93
CA ASP A 44 12.60 4.69 -3.44
C ASP A 44 11.27 4.01 -3.81
N CYS A 45 11.27 2.68 -3.82
CA CYS A 45 10.07 1.86 -3.97
C CYS A 45 10.17 0.50 -3.24
N GLY A 46 9.01 -0.08 -2.93
CA GLY A 46 8.94 -1.45 -2.45
C GLY A 46 7.55 -1.88 -2.00
N VAL A 47 7.39 -3.19 -1.78
CA VAL A 47 6.22 -3.77 -1.13
C VAL A 47 6.47 -3.76 0.38
N THR A 48 5.91 -2.75 1.03
CA THR A 48 6.25 -2.42 2.43
C THR A 48 5.53 -3.30 3.45
N GLY A 49 4.47 -4.00 3.06
CA GLY A 49 3.79 -4.93 3.95
C GLY A 49 2.58 -5.60 3.33
N VAL A 50 2.06 -6.59 4.06
CA VAL A 50 0.78 -7.23 3.75
C VAL A 50 -0.11 -7.13 4.98
N ALA A 51 -1.18 -6.34 4.89
CA ALA A 51 -2.14 -6.20 5.97
C ALA A 51 -3.22 -7.29 5.88
N VAL A 52 -3.33 -8.13 6.91
CA VAL A 52 -4.44 -9.07 7.08
C VAL A 52 -5.58 -8.31 7.75
N VAL A 53 -6.66 -8.04 7.02
CA VAL A 53 -7.74 -7.14 7.45
C VAL A 53 -8.99 -7.85 7.94
N ASN A 54 -9.15 -9.13 7.59
CA ASN A 54 -10.24 -9.97 8.05
C ASN A 54 -9.93 -11.46 7.81
N GLU A 55 -10.83 -12.34 8.24
CA GLU A 55 -10.80 -13.78 7.93
C GLU A 55 -12.10 -14.19 7.22
N GLY A 56 -11.97 -15.11 6.26
CA GLY A 56 -13.07 -15.78 5.59
C GLY A 56 -13.79 -16.79 6.52
N PRO A 57 -14.91 -17.37 6.06
CA PRO A 57 -15.70 -18.31 6.86
C PRO A 57 -14.93 -19.57 7.26
N ASP A 58 -13.95 -19.99 6.44
CA ASP A 58 -13.07 -21.13 6.69
C ASP A 58 -11.73 -20.74 7.34
N GLY A 59 -11.62 -19.49 7.80
CA GLY A 59 -10.41 -18.95 8.42
C GLY A 59 -9.32 -18.56 7.42
N GLU A 60 -9.64 -18.39 6.14
CA GLU A 60 -8.70 -17.91 5.13
C GLU A 60 -8.41 -16.41 5.34
N PRO A 61 -7.15 -15.96 5.26
CA PRO A 61 -6.84 -14.55 5.47
C PRO A 61 -7.37 -13.70 4.30
N ILE A 62 -8.01 -12.59 4.62
CA ILE A 62 -8.35 -11.53 3.67
C ILE A 62 -7.28 -10.45 3.82
N ILE A 63 -6.54 -10.19 2.76
CA ILE A 63 -5.33 -9.37 2.80
C ILE A 63 -5.42 -8.09 1.96
N VAL A 64 -4.49 -7.18 2.22
CA VAL A 64 -4.23 -5.96 1.45
C VAL A 64 -2.70 -5.84 1.30
N PRO A 65 -2.14 -6.19 0.13
CA PRO A 65 -0.75 -5.89 -0.19
C PRO A 65 -0.54 -4.39 -0.35
N ILE A 66 0.58 -3.88 0.17
CA ILE A 66 0.87 -2.44 0.21
C ILE A 66 2.19 -2.16 -0.52
N ALA A 67 2.09 -1.60 -1.73
CA ALA A 67 3.24 -1.02 -2.43
C ALA A 67 3.39 0.46 -2.04
N ARG A 68 4.63 0.91 -1.86
CA ARG A 68 4.94 2.31 -1.57
C ARG A 68 6.00 2.84 -2.51
N PHE A 69 5.81 4.06 -2.98
CA PHE A 69 6.75 4.84 -3.77
C PHE A 69 7.06 6.16 -3.06
N SER A 70 8.34 6.50 -2.97
CA SER A 70 8.79 7.83 -2.54
C SER A 70 9.13 8.64 -3.79
N LEU A 71 8.30 9.63 -4.13
CA LEU A 71 8.47 10.44 -5.34
C LEU A 71 9.51 11.54 -5.19
N GLY A 72 9.88 11.86 -3.95
CA GLY A 72 10.91 12.81 -3.62
C GLY A 72 10.44 13.93 -2.71
N GLU A 73 11.34 14.36 -1.82
CA GLU A 73 11.07 15.38 -0.81
C GLU A 73 10.76 16.77 -1.43
N THR A 74 11.19 17.02 -2.66
CA THR A 74 10.99 18.31 -3.37
C THR A 74 9.79 18.32 -4.32
N VAL A 75 9.03 17.23 -4.37
CA VAL A 75 7.88 17.10 -5.29
C VAL A 75 6.62 17.58 -4.58
N GLU A 76 6.22 18.84 -4.79
CA GLU A 76 4.96 19.39 -4.22
C GLU A 76 3.71 18.89 -4.99
N ASN A 77 3.86 18.66 -6.30
CA ASN A 77 2.76 18.25 -7.18
C ASN A 77 3.22 17.09 -8.06
N PRO A 78 2.87 15.84 -7.70
CA PRO A 78 3.22 14.66 -8.48
C PRO A 78 2.73 14.71 -9.92
N ASP A 79 3.55 14.23 -10.84
CA ASP A 79 3.12 13.98 -12.21
C ASP A 79 2.19 12.78 -12.24
N MET A 80 0.92 13.00 -12.58
CA MET A 80 -0.07 11.95 -12.60
C MET A 80 0.20 10.89 -13.68
N GLU A 81 0.90 11.21 -14.76
CA GLU A 81 1.31 10.20 -15.75
C GLU A 81 2.30 9.21 -15.11
N LEU A 82 3.32 9.73 -14.43
CA LEU A 82 4.28 8.93 -13.66
C LEU A 82 3.60 8.11 -12.56
N VAL A 83 2.68 8.71 -11.79
CA VAL A 83 1.91 8.01 -10.75
C VAL A 83 1.23 6.79 -11.35
N TRP A 84 0.54 6.94 -12.48
CA TRP A 84 -0.17 5.83 -13.11
C TRP A 84 0.79 4.78 -13.69
N ASP A 85 1.93 5.19 -14.26
CA ASP A 85 2.97 4.24 -14.69
C ASP A 85 3.42 3.36 -13.51
N LEU A 86 3.68 3.96 -12.34
CA LEU A 86 4.05 3.25 -11.12
C LEU A 86 2.93 2.38 -10.55
N VAL A 87 1.66 2.79 -10.69
CA VAL A 87 0.50 1.95 -10.36
C VAL A 87 0.49 0.69 -11.23
N GLY A 88 0.81 0.81 -12.52
CA GLY A 88 0.96 -0.32 -13.43
C GLY A 88 2.05 -1.29 -12.97
N GLU A 89 3.24 -0.77 -12.64
CA GLU A 89 4.35 -1.58 -12.12
C GLU A 89 3.97 -2.33 -10.84
N ALA A 90 3.27 -1.65 -9.92
CA ALA A 90 2.80 -2.27 -8.70
C ALA A 90 1.75 -3.37 -8.98
N ALA A 91 0.80 -3.13 -9.88
CA ALA A 91 -0.21 -4.13 -10.25
C ALA A 91 0.43 -5.38 -10.85
N ASP A 92 1.40 -5.21 -11.76
CA ASP A 92 2.13 -6.31 -12.38
C ASP A 92 2.95 -7.11 -11.33
N ALA A 93 3.67 -6.42 -10.45
CA ALA A 93 4.49 -7.05 -9.42
C ALA A 93 3.67 -7.77 -8.33
N LEU A 94 2.48 -7.26 -8.00
CA LEU A 94 1.63 -7.79 -6.93
C LEU A 94 0.68 -8.90 -7.39
N GLN A 95 0.32 -8.97 -8.67
CA GLN A 95 -0.69 -9.95 -9.11
C GLN A 95 -0.21 -11.39 -8.89
N GLY A 96 0.96 -11.75 -9.41
CA GLY A 96 1.46 -13.13 -9.38
C GLY A 96 1.65 -13.69 -7.95
N PRO A 97 2.37 -13.00 -7.04
CA PRO A 97 2.59 -13.49 -5.68
C PRO A 97 1.34 -13.62 -4.81
N PHE A 98 0.23 -12.99 -5.21
CA PHE A 98 -1.01 -12.95 -4.43
C PHE A 98 -2.24 -13.51 -5.17
N ASP A 99 -2.08 -14.18 -6.32
CA ASP A 99 -3.19 -14.64 -7.19
C ASP A 99 -4.04 -15.78 -6.59
N ASP A 100 -3.48 -16.54 -5.65
CA ASP A 100 -4.10 -17.68 -4.98
C ASP A 100 -4.55 -17.37 -3.54
N VAL A 101 -4.60 -16.10 -3.15
CA VAL A 101 -5.10 -15.66 -1.83
C VAL A 101 -6.19 -14.60 -1.97
N PHE A 102 -7.04 -14.48 -0.95
CA PHE A 102 -8.12 -13.49 -0.97
C PHE A 102 -7.59 -12.08 -0.72
N VAL A 103 -7.33 -11.35 -1.81
CA VAL A 103 -7.01 -9.92 -1.76
C VAL A 103 -8.30 -9.09 -1.70
N ARG A 104 -8.47 -8.28 -0.66
CA ARG A 104 -9.59 -7.32 -0.60
C ARG A 104 -9.41 -6.21 -1.63
N HIS A 105 -8.21 -5.64 -1.64
CA HIS A 105 -7.75 -4.64 -2.59
C HIS A 105 -6.22 -4.54 -2.48
N TYR A 106 -5.60 -4.02 -3.52
CA TYR A 106 -4.19 -3.64 -3.52
C TYR A 106 -4.08 -2.16 -3.19
N ASP A 107 -3.18 -1.79 -2.30
CA ASP A 107 -2.97 -0.41 -1.87
C ASP A 107 -1.62 0.10 -2.39
N VAL A 108 -1.64 1.13 -3.24
CA VAL A 108 -0.45 1.74 -3.81
C VAL A 108 -0.31 3.15 -3.24
N GLN A 109 0.69 3.34 -2.39
CA GLN A 109 0.90 4.58 -1.65
C GLN A 109 2.06 5.38 -2.22
N PHE A 110 1.87 6.70 -2.27
CA PHE A 110 2.84 7.65 -2.80
C PHE A 110 3.16 8.67 -1.71
N THR A 111 4.44 8.85 -1.45
CA THR A 111 4.90 9.91 -0.54
C THR A 111 5.79 10.92 -1.24
N PHE A 112 5.60 12.19 -0.89
CA PHE A 112 6.19 13.36 -1.54
C PHE A 112 6.11 14.58 -0.60
N ASP A 113 6.74 15.69 -0.99
CA ASP A 113 6.68 16.98 -0.29
C ASP A 113 7.00 16.90 1.21
N GLY A 114 8.28 16.74 1.54
CA GLY A 114 8.73 16.42 2.90
C GLY A 114 10.17 16.81 3.22
N ASP A 115 10.66 17.91 2.61
CA ASP A 115 12.05 18.37 2.70
C ASP A 115 12.34 19.29 3.91
N GLU A 116 11.31 19.86 4.53
CA GLU A 116 11.49 20.73 5.69
C GLU A 116 11.45 19.97 7.03
N LEU A 117 12.29 20.39 7.98
CA LEU A 117 12.41 19.83 9.35
C LEU A 117 11.09 19.83 10.16
N PHE A 118 10.03 20.44 9.65
CA PHE A 118 8.72 20.57 10.28
C PHE A 118 7.54 20.31 9.33
N GLU A 119 7.77 20.14 8.03
CA GLU A 119 6.70 19.80 7.08
C GLU A 119 6.50 18.29 7.08
N ALA A 120 5.24 17.89 7.19
CA ALA A 120 4.90 16.48 7.18
C ALA A 120 4.81 16.04 5.72
N GLU A 121 5.60 15.02 5.38
CA GLU A 121 5.51 14.29 4.12
C GLU A 121 4.03 14.06 3.74
N GLU A 122 3.64 14.53 2.56
CA GLU A 122 2.33 14.25 1.99
C GLU A 122 2.23 12.77 1.60
N CYS A 123 1.05 12.18 1.81
CA CYS A 123 0.80 10.78 1.47
C CYS A 123 -0.55 10.64 0.78
N ARG A 124 -0.53 10.09 -0.44
CA ARG A 124 -1.71 9.79 -1.26
C ARG A 124 -1.71 8.34 -1.70
N ARG A 125 -2.88 7.79 -2.00
CA ARG A 125 -2.98 6.39 -2.46
C ARG A 125 -3.87 6.20 -3.69
N VAL A 126 -3.60 5.11 -4.40
CA VAL A 126 -4.51 4.50 -5.37
C VAL A 126 -4.84 3.10 -4.86
N ALA A 127 -6.13 2.80 -4.69
CA ALA A 127 -6.58 1.48 -4.27
C ALA A 127 -7.21 0.75 -5.45
N LEU A 128 -6.72 -0.46 -5.73
CA LEU A 128 -7.17 -1.29 -6.84
C LEU A 128 -7.94 -2.50 -6.31
N THR A 129 -9.10 -2.79 -6.90
CA THR A 129 -9.78 -4.06 -6.62
C THR A 129 -9.07 -5.22 -7.33
N ASP A 130 -9.17 -6.42 -6.77
CA ASP A 130 -8.62 -7.65 -7.36
C ASP A 130 -8.99 -7.85 -8.83
N GLN A 131 -10.27 -7.67 -9.17
CA GLN A 131 -10.77 -7.75 -10.55
C GLN A 131 -10.10 -6.80 -11.56
N PHE A 132 -9.56 -5.65 -11.11
CA PHE A 132 -8.91 -4.68 -11.99
C PHE A 132 -7.44 -5.06 -12.20
N VAL A 133 -6.77 -5.52 -11.14
CA VAL A 133 -5.40 -6.03 -11.22
C VAL A 133 -5.34 -7.29 -12.07
N ASP A 134 -6.18 -8.28 -11.81
CA ASP A 134 -6.25 -9.51 -12.61
C ASP A 134 -6.48 -9.20 -14.10
N ARG A 135 -7.43 -8.29 -14.39
CA ARG A 135 -7.74 -7.91 -15.77
C ARG A 135 -6.59 -7.19 -16.47
N TYR A 136 -5.93 -6.27 -15.77
CA TYR A 136 -4.78 -5.53 -16.29
C TYR A 136 -3.61 -6.45 -16.65
N VAL A 137 -3.32 -7.42 -15.78
CA VAL A 137 -2.21 -8.36 -16.01
C VAL A 137 -2.54 -9.44 -17.04
N THR A 138 -3.81 -9.85 -17.17
CA THR A 138 -4.19 -11.04 -17.98
C THR A 138 -4.84 -10.73 -19.33
N ASP A 139 -5.46 -9.56 -19.54
CA ASP A 139 -6.03 -9.17 -20.85
C ASP A 139 -5.11 -8.16 -21.55
N ASP A 140 -4.30 -8.63 -22.51
CA ASP A 140 -3.39 -7.80 -23.32
C ASP A 140 -4.07 -6.60 -24.02
N ARG A 141 -5.41 -6.57 -24.09
CA ARG A 141 -6.17 -5.47 -24.69
C ARG A 141 -6.65 -4.44 -23.67
N PHE A 142 -6.43 -4.68 -22.38
CA PHE A 142 -6.79 -3.80 -21.29
C PHE A 142 -5.51 -3.18 -20.72
N GLY A 143 -5.09 -2.07 -21.33
CA GLY A 143 -3.84 -1.40 -20.97
C GLY A 143 -3.97 -0.47 -19.78
N LEU A 144 -2.87 0.18 -19.41
CA LEU A 144 -2.82 1.11 -18.28
C LEU A 144 -3.82 2.28 -18.40
N GLY A 145 -4.03 2.78 -19.62
CA GLY A 145 -5.04 3.81 -19.87
C GLY A 145 -6.46 3.35 -19.59
N ASP A 146 -6.79 2.10 -19.96
CA ASP A 146 -8.11 1.50 -19.67
C ASP A 146 -8.28 1.24 -18.18
N LEU A 147 -7.22 0.79 -17.49
CA LEU A 147 -7.19 0.60 -16.04
C LEU A 147 -7.50 1.91 -15.33
N ARG A 148 -6.76 2.97 -15.65
CA ARG A 148 -6.97 4.31 -15.12
C ARG A 148 -8.41 4.78 -15.31
N GLU A 149 -8.92 4.75 -16.54
CA GLU A 149 -10.29 5.19 -16.84
C GLU A 149 -11.32 4.37 -16.06
N ALA A 150 -11.13 3.05 -15.96
CA ALA A 150 -12.07 2.18 -15.25
C ALA A 150 -12.12 2.47 -13.74
N ILE A 151 -10.99 2.78 -13.11
CA ILE A 151 -10.91 3.12 -11.69
C ILE A 151 -11.49 4.51 -11.47
N GLU A 152 -11.14 5.51 -12.28
CA GLU A 152 -11.71 6.87 -12.20
C GLU A 152 -13.24 6.87 -12.32
N VAL A 153 -13.82 5.97 -13.14
CA VAL A 153 -15.27 5.80 -13.27
C VAL A 153 -15.90 5.08 -12.09
N ALA A 154 -15.16 4.16 -11.46
CA ALA A 154 -15.67 3.30 -10.39
C ALA A 154 -15.45 3.88 -8.99
N ASP A 155 -14.54 4.84 -8.84
CA ASP A 155 -14.31 5.59 -7.61
C ASP A 155 -15.60 6.32 -7.17
N ASP A 156 -16.04 6.03 -5.95
CA ASP A 156 -17.27 6.57 -5.37
C ASP A 156 -17.03 7.75 -4.42
N ILE A 157 -15.80 8.28 -4.37
CA ILE A 157 -15.32 9.38 -3.51
C ILE A 157 -15.15 8.96 -2.05
N ASP A 158 -15.56 7.75 -1.66
CA ASP A 158 -15.29 7.23 -0.33
C ASP A 158 -13.93 6.53 -0.31
N ASP A 159 -12.92 7.25 0.17
CA ASP A 159 -11.56 6.72 0.32
C ASP A 159 -11.54 5.39 1.11
N GLU A 160 -12.53 5.06 1.94
CA GLU A 160 -12.57 3.79 2.68
C GLU A 160 -12.84 2.55 1.80
N ILE A 161 -13.41 2.71 0.61
CA ILE A 161 -13.89 1.61 -0.24
C ILE A 161 -13.14 1.64 -1.57
N ALA A 162 -12.39 0.57 -1.87
CA ALA A 162 -11.76 0.42 -3.17
C ALA A 162 -12.82 0.22 -4.28
N PRO A 163 -12.61 0.77 -5.50
CA PRO A 163 -11.41 1.47 -5.96
C PRO A 163 -11.33 2.94 -5.52
N VAL A 164 -10.11 3.46 -5.34
CA VAL A 164 -9.87 4.85 -4.94
C VAL A 164 -8.84 5.49 -5.86
N VAL A 165 -9.12 6.68 -6.37
CA VAL A 165 -8.18 7.49 -7.13
C VAL A 165 -7.68 8.66 -6.28
N TRP A 166 -6.41 8.58 -5.89
CA TRP A 166 -5.70 9.69 -5.22
C TRP A 166 -6.29 10.10 -3.86
N GLY A 167 -6.71 9.11 -3.07
CA GLY A 167 -7.25 9.29 -1.73
C GLY A 167 -6.17 9.51 -0.67
N GLU A 168 -6.60 9.72 0.57
CA GLU A 168 -5.71 9.78 1.74
C GLU A 168 -5.07 8.41 2.03
N CYS A 169 -3.82 8.36 2.49
CA CYS A 169 -3.18 7.09 2.87
C CYS A 169 -3.85 6.40 4.08
N LYS A 170 -3.81 5.06 4.11
CA LYS A 170 -4.29 4.27 5.25
C LYS A 170 -3.14 3.80 6.11
N ASP A 171 -3.28 3.97 7.42
CA ASP A 171 -2.46 3.27 8.40
C ASP A 171 -3.17 2.00 8.89
N TYR A 172 -2.81 0.86 8.30
CA TYR A 172 -3.37 -0.43 8.68
C TYR A 172 -2.89 -0.89 10.06
N SER A 173 -1.79 -0.34 10.60
CA SER A 173 -1.25 -0.77 11.90
C SER A 173 -2.13 -0.35 13.08
N ARG A 174 -2.97 0.67 12.87
CA ARG A 174 -3.91 1.21 13.87
C ARG A 174 -5.32 0.65 13.76
N THR A 175 -5.59 -0.20 12.78
CA THR A 175 -6.92 -0.77 12.59
C THR A 175 -7.13 -1.91 13.59
N ASN A 176 -8.19 -1.84 14.41
CA ASN A 176 -8.45 -2.74 15.55
C ASN A 176 -8.49 -4.25 15.24
N ASN A 177 -8.56 -4.63 13.95
CA ASN A 177 -8.61 -6.03 13.49
C ASN A 177 -7.57 -6.33 12.39
N ALA A 178 -6.57 -5.47 12.20
CA ALA A 178 -5.54 -5.69 11.20
C ALA A 178 -4.21 -6.16 11.83
N ALA A 179 -3.60 -7.17 11.23
CA ALA A 179 -2.22 -7.56 11.51
C ALA A 179 -1.38 -7.27 10.26
N ILE A 180 -0.23 -6.62 10.41
CA ILE A 180 0.68 -6.38 9.28
C ILE A 180 1.82 -7.39 9.35
N VAL A 181 2.01 -8.13 8.26
CA VAL A 181 3.20 -8.96 8.03
C VAL A 181 4.23 -8.10 7.30
N PHE A 182 5.47 -8.11 7.81
CA PHE A 182 6.62 -7.46 7.22
C PHE A 182 7.69 -8.50 6.95
N ALA A 183 8.14 -8.58 5.71
CA ALA A 183 9.26 -9.40 5.33
C ALA A 183 10.55 -8.81 5.89
N GLY A 184 11.20 -9.60 6.75
CA GLY A 184 12.46 -9.26 7.38
C GLY A 184 12.33 -8.41 8.65
N SER A 185 12.77 -9.00 9.77
CA SER A 185 13.12 -8.30 11.01
C SER A 185 14.41 -7.46 10.88
N SER A 186 14.60 -6.81 9.74
CA SER A 186 15.67 -5.84 9.52
C SER A 186 15.18 -4.45 9.92
N ALA A 187 15.99 -3.73 10.68
CA ALA A 187 15.64 -2.42 11.26
C ALA A 187 15.27 -1.35 10.21
N ALA A 188 15.47 -1.59 8.91
CA ALA A 188 15.13 -0.68 7.83
C ALA A 188 13.62 -0.68 7.50
N ALA A 189 12.98 -1.85 7.39
CA ALA A 189 11.53 -1.94 7.13
C ALA A 189 10.70 -1.41 8.32
N ALA A 190 11.14 -1.71 9.55
CA ALA A 190 10.55 -1.15 10.77
C ALA A 190 10.80 0.37 10.91
N ALA A 191 11.88 0.92 10.35
CA ALA A 191 12.13 2.35 10.35
C ALA A 191 11.22 3.10 9.36
N ALA A 192 10.93 2.51 8.19
CA ALA A 192 9.93 3.05 7.25
C ALA A 192 8.51 3.03 7.84
N ALA A 193 8.17 2.00 8.63
CA ALA A 193 6.91 1.91 9.36
C ALA A 193 6.83 2.85 10.59
N ASN A 194 7.95 3.12 11.28
CA ASN A 194 7.97 4.03 12.44
C ASN A 194 8.12 5.51 12.06
N ALA A 195 8.72 5.82 10.91
CA ALA A 195 8.74 7.19 10.39
C ALA A 195 7.33 7.68 10.02
N SER A 196 6.52 6.78 9.46
CA SER A 196 5.11 7.06 9.09
C SER A 196 4.17 7.17 10.30
N ALA A 197 4.39 6.44 11.39
CA ALA A 197 3.56 6.59 12.60
C ALA A 197 3.69 7.98 13.27
N ALA A 198 4.81 8.68 13.07
CA ALA A 198 5.04 10.02 13.61
C ALA A 198 4.45 11.14 12.73
N SER A 199 4.39 10.98 11.40
CA SER A 199 3.90 12.02 10.49
C SER A 199 2.37 12.02 10.32
N CYS A 200 1.70 10.87 10.41
CA CYS A 200 0.23 10.79 10.24
C CYS A 200 -0.59 11.25 11.47
N ALA A 201 0.06 11.69 12.56
CA ALA A 201 -0.61 12.08 13.81
C ALA A 201 -0.93 13.59 13.91
N GLY A 202 -0.72 14.37 12.85
CA GLY A 202 -0.51 15.81 12.95
C GLY A 202 -1.43 16.75 12.18
N ALA A 203 -2.67 16.41 11.82
CA ALA A 203 -3.57 17.41 11.21
C ALA A 203 -5.03 17.20 11.60
N GLY A 204 -5.40 17.56 12.83
CA GLY A 204 -6.77 17.43 13.31
C GLY A 204 -7.11 18.20 14.57
N ALA A 205 -6.88 19.52 14.61
CA ALA A 205 -7.55 20.41 15.54
C ALA A 205 -7.45 21.89 15.09
N ALA A 206 -8.31 22.30 14.16
CA ALA A 206 -8.55 23.71 13.88
C ALA A 206 -9.63 24.28 14.81
N GLY A 207 -9.30 25.36 15.51
CA GLY A 207 -10.22 26.50 15.69
C GLY A 207 -10.77 26.78 17.10
N GLY A 208 -10.47 27.99 17.60
CA GLY A 208 -11.41 28.70 18.48
C GLY A 208 -10.84 29.77 19.43
N ALA A 209 -10.80 31.03 18.98
CA ALA A 209 -10.97 32.30 19.72
C ALA A 209 -10.02 32.59 20.92
N GLY A 210 -9.34 33.73 21.04
CA GLY A 210 -9.80 35.10 20.78
C GLY A 210 -10.08 35.85 22.09
N GLY A 211 -9.12 36.65 22.57
CA GLY A 211 -9.35 37.89 23.33
C GLY A 211 -9.33 37.90 24.87
N GLY A 212 -8.58 38.84 25.44
CA GLY A 212 -9.06 39.66 26.57
C GLY A 212 -8.33 39.58 27.92
N ALA A 213 -7.51 40.60 28.19
CA ALA A 213 -7.18 41.26 29.45
C ALA A 213 -7.56 40.60 30.80
N CYS A 214 -6.56 40.43 31.68
CA CYS A 214 -6.31 41.16 32.94
C CYS A 214 -4.96 40.71 33.51
#